data_AF-A0A942TVK6-F1
#
_entry.id   AF-A0A942TVK6-F1
#
_cell.length_a   1.000
_cell.length_b   1.000
_cell.length_c   1.000
_cell.angle_alpha   90.00
_cell.angle_beta   90.00
_cell.angle_gamma   90.00
#
_symmetry.space_group_name_H-M   'P 1'
#
loop_
_entity.id
_entity.type
_entity.pdbx_description
1 polymer ?
#
loop_
_entity_poly.entity_id
_entity_poly.type
_entity_poly.pdbx_seq_one_letter_code
_entity_poly.pdbx_strand_id
1 'polypeptide(L)'
;MSKITKLEQFEKVKKNGIGYIVITDKPTKTQTLHRSKCPHVDVRNFTKKVIDNREENGSYYWYRDKRVAIQERDPVECLVCK
;
A
#
# COMPACT_ATOMS: atom_id res chain seq x y z
N MET A 1 0.25 8.61 9.16
CA MET A 1 0.61 7.49 8.26
C MET A 1 1.19 6.34 9.07
N SER A 2 0.98 5.09 8.65
CA SER A 2 1.58 3.92 9.29
C SER A 2 2.17 2.98 8.25
N LYS A 3 3.44 2.61 8.38
CA LYS A 3 4.07 1.62 7.50
C LYS A 3 3.58 0.21 7.85
N ILE A 4 3.32 -0.60 6.82
CA ILE A 4 2.86 -1.99 6.99
C ILE A 4 4.06 -2.90 6.76
N THR A 5 4.56 -3.53 7.82
CA THR A 5 5.77 -4.38 7.77
C THR A 5 5.49 -5.83 8.16
N LYS A 6 4.30 -6.12 8.69
CA LYS A 6 3.90 -7.46 9.12
C LYS A 6 2.60 -7.89 8.45
N LEU A 7 2.44 -9.20 8.26
CA LEU A 7 1.25 -9.81 7.68
C LEU A 7 -0.02 -9.46 8.48
N GLU A 8 0.03 -9.55 9.81
CA GLU A 8 -1.11 -9.20 10.67
C GLU A 8 -1.58 -7.75 10.51
N GLN A 9 -0.65 -6.82 10.28
CA GLN A 9 -0.99 -5.41 10.04
C GLN A 9 -1.69 -5.25 8.70
N PHE A 10 -1.17 -5.92 7.67
CA PHE A 10 -1.78 -5.93 6.35
C PHE A 10 -3.21 -6.48 6.42
N GLU A 11 -3.40 -7.64 7.03
CA GLU A 11 -4.71 -8.26 7.20
C GLU A 11 -5.69 -7.36 7.98
N LYS A 12 -5.22 -6.71 9.04
CA LYS A 12 -6.03 -5.75 9.81
C LYS A 12 -6.49 -4.57 8.93
N VAL A 13 -5.60 -4.01 8.12
CA VAL A 13 -5.93 -2.93 7.19
C VAL A 13 -6.95 -3.41 6.14
N LYS A 14 -6.73 -4.59 5.54
CA LYS A 14 -7.65 -5.19 4.57
C LYS A 14 -9.03 -5.46 5.16
N LYS A 15 -9.08 -6.06 6.35
CA LYS A 15 -10.32 -6.42 7.06
C LYS A 15 -11.13 -5.20 7.48
N ASN A 16 -10.48 -4.19 8.05
CA ASN A 16 -11.15 -2.93 8.40
C ASN A 16 -11.66 -2.22 7.15
N GLY A 17 -10.88 -2.25 6.06
CA GLY A 17 -11.25 -1.68 4.78
C GLY A 17 -11.40 -0.16 4.77
N ILE A 18 -10.92 0.50 5.81
CA ILE A 18 -10.92 1.96 5.97
C ILE A 18 -9.56 2.52 5.51
N GLY A 19 -9.59 3.67 4.86
CA GLY A 19 -8.41 4.39 4.41
C GLY A 19 -7.84 3.86 3.09
N TYR A 20 -6.55 4.14 2.90
CA TYR A 20 -5.82 3.98 1.66
C TYR A 20 -4.48 3.32 1.89
N ILE A 21 -3.98 2.62 0.88
CA ILE A 21 -2.68 1.97 0.86
C ILE A 21 -1.88 2.60 -0.27
N VAL A 22 -0.72 3.16 0.05
CA VAL A 22 0.29 3.55 -0.93
C VAL A 22 1.30 2.42 -1.03
N ILE A 23 1.49 1.93 -2.25
CA ILE A 23 2.53 0.96 -2.58
C ILE A 23 3.63 1.71 -3.30
N THR A 24 4.85 1.64 -2.80
CA THR A 24 6.02 2.18 -3.49
C THR A 24 6.71 1.07 -4.26
N ASP A 25 7.27 1.42 -5.41
CA ASP A 25 8.07 0.53 -6.23
C ASP A 25 9.40 1.22 -6.52
N LYS A 26 10.47 0.75 -5.88
CA LYS A 26 11.80 1.38 -5.96
C LYS A 26 12.42 1.26 -7.36
N PRO A 27 12.36 0.10 -8.05
CA PRO A 27 12.95 -0.05 -9.37
C PRO A 27 12.35 0.91 -10.42
N THR A 28 11.03 1.10 -10.38
CA THR A 28 10.33 1.99 -11.32
C THR A 28 10.15 3.42 -10.81
N LYS A 29 10.52 3.68 -9.54
CA LYS A 29 10.27 4.94 -8.82
C LYS A 29 8.80 5.37 -8.85
N THR A 30 7.88 4.40 -8.94
CA THR A 30 6.45 4.66 -8.95
C THR A 30 5.84 4.48 -7.57
N GLN A 31 4.74 5.20 -7.33
CA GLN A 31 3.94 5.05 -6.12
C GLN A 31 2.48 5.01 -6.54
N THR A 32 1.75 4.00 -6.08
CA THR A 32 0.35 3.81 -6.46
C THR A 32 -0.54 3.84 -5.23
N LEU A 33 -1.63 4.60 -5.29
CA LEU A 33 -2.63 4.76 -4.24
C LEU A 33 -3.82 3.84 -4.48
N HIS A 34 -4.16 3.04 -3.49
CA HIS A 34 -5.28 2.11 -3.51
C HIS A 34 -6.20 2.37 -2.32
N ARG A 35 -7.51 2.07 -2.46
CA ARG A 35 -8.38 1.91 -1.30
C ARG A 35 -7.95 0.67 -0.51
N SER A 36 -8.11 0.66 0.82
CA SER A 36 -7.75 -0.52 1.64
C SER A 36 -8.43 -1.82 1.19
N LYS A 37 -9.66 -1.75 0.66
CA LYS A 37 -10.39 -2.91 0.09
C LYS A 37 -10.05 -3.26 -1.36
N CYS A 38 -9.10 -2.58 -2.00
CA CYS A 38 -8.75 -2.84 -3.39
C CYS A 38 -8.39 -4.33 -3.62
N PRO A 39 -9.01 -5.02 -4.58
CA PRO A 39 -8.72 -6.44 -4.81
C PRO A 39 -7.32 -6.68 -5.36
N HIS A 40 -6.74 -5.71 -6.07
CA HIS A 40 -5.36 -5.78 -6.59
C HIS A 40 -4.28 -5.61 -5.52
N VAL A 41 -4.67 -5.15 -4.32
CA VAL A 41 -3.78 -5.13 -3.16
C VAL A 41 -3.97 -6.44 -2.41
N ASP A 42 -3.30 -7.49 -2.90
CA ASP A 42 -3.40 -8.84 -2.35
C ASP A 42 -2.21 -9.20 -1.44
N VAL A 43 -2.45 -10.24 -0.64
CA VAL A 43 -1.49 -10.71 0.37
C VAL A 43 -0.24 -11.35 -0.23
N ARG A 44 -0.33 -11.99 -1.40
CA ARG A 44 0.81 -12.67 -2.02
C ARG A 44 1.86 -11.63 -2.47
N ASN A 45 1.40 -10.56 -3.10
CA ASN A 45 2.25 -9.45 -3.52
C ASN A 45 2.83 -8.70 -2.33
N PHE A 46 2.06 -8.51 -1.26
CA PHE A 46 2.56 -7.95 -0.01
C PHE A 46 3.67 -8.82 0.59
N THR A 47 3.44 -10.13 0.78
CA THR A 47 4.42 -11.06 1.36
C THR A 47 5.71 -11.05 0.57
N LYS A 48 5.64 -11.23 -0.76
CA LYS A 48 6.83 -11.24 -1.61
C LYS A 48 7.62 -9.93 -1.50
N LYS A 49 6.94 -8.78 -1.57
CA LYS A 49 7.62 -7.48 -1.62
C LYS A 49 8.16 -7.05 -0.24
N VAL A 50 7.38 -7.22 0.82
CA VAL A 50 7.67 -6.66 2.15
C VAL A 50 8.33 -7.67 3.07
N ILE A 51 7.91 -8.93 3.05
CA ILE A 51 8.40 -9.97 3.96
C ILE A 51 9.62 -10.66 3.35
N ASP A 52 9.44 -11.29 2.19
CA ASP A 52 10.47 -12.14 1.59
C ASP A 52 11.66 -11.31 1.09
N ASN A 53 11.37 -10.26 0.30
CA ASN A 53 12.38 -9.35 -0.22
C ASN A 53 12.77 -8.24 0.75
N ARG A 54 12.28 -8.26 2.00
CA ARG A 54 12.59 -7.25 3.04
C ARG A 54 12.51 -5.81 2.53
N GLU A 55 11.50 -5.51 1.72
CA GLU A 55 11.24 -4.20 1.13
C GLU A 55 12.32 -3.68 0.16
N GLU A 56 13.18 -4.56 -0.36
CA GLU A 56 14.22 -4.22 -1.34
C GLU A 56 13.62 -3.51 -2.56
N ASN A 57 12.49 -4.02 -3.05
CA ASN A 57 11.81 -3.52 -4.25
C ASN A 57 10.64 -2.58 -3.95
N GLY A 58 10.36 -2.27 -2.68
CA GLY A 58 9.32 -1.31 -2.33
C GLY A 58 8.61 -1.61 -1.01
N SER A 59 7.70 -0.71 -0.64
CA SER A 59 7.09 -0.68 0.68
C SER A 59 5.60 -0.40 0.61
N TYR A 60 4.89 -0.73 1.70
CA TYR A 60 3.46 -0.48 1.85
C TYR A 60 3.23 0.51 3.00
N TYR A 61 2.37 1.50 2.77
CA TYR A 61 2.02 2.52 3.75
C TYR A 61 0.51 2.68 3.81
N TRP A 62 -0.05 2.66 5.01
CA TRP A 62 -1.45 2.96 5.25
C TRP A 62 -1.66 4.43 5.63
N TYR A 63 -2.71 4.99 5.05
CA TYR A 63 -3.18 6.35 5.27
C TYR A 63 -4.67 6.33 5.61
N ARG A 64 -5.06 7.09 6.63
CA ARG A 64 -6.48 7.25 6.97
C ARG A 64 -7.20 8.11 5.92
N ASP A 65 -6.53 9.15 5.42
CA ASP A 65 -7.06 10.12 4.47
C ASP A 65 -6.27 10.10 3.16
N LYS A 66 -7.00 10.13 2.04
CA LYS A 66 -6.48 10.24 0.69
C LYS A 66 -5.63 11.49 0.49
N ARG A 67 -6.08 12.64 1.01
CA ARG A 67 -5.43 13.93 0.79
C ARG A 67 -4.01 13.96 1.37
N VAL A 68 -3.85 13.37 2.55
CA VAL A 68 -2.55 13.23 3.21
C VAL A 68 -1.64 12.31 2.41
N ALA A 69 -2.17 11.20 1.88
CA ALA A 69 -1.39 10.31 1.02
C ALA A 69 -0.88 11.01 -0.24
N ILE A 70 -1.72 11.86 -0.87
CA ILE A 70 -1.33 12.65 -2.04
C ILE A 70 -0.27 13.68 -1.69
N GLN A 71 -0.45 14.44 -0.62
CA GLN A 71 0.50 15.47 -0.21
C GLN A 71 1.88 14.90 0.18
N GLU A 72 1.91 13.77 0.88
CA GLU A 72 3.18 13.20 1.38
C GLU A 72 3.95 12.40 0.32
N ARG A 73 3.24 11.79 -0.64
CA ARG A 73 3.85 10.78 -1.53
C ARG A 73 3.67 11.04 -3.01
N ASP A 74 2.78 11.95 -3.40
CA ASP A 74 2.40 12.19 -4.79
C ASP A 74 2.17 10.88 -5.60
N PRO A 75 1.31 9.96 -5.11
CA PRO A 75 1.08 8.69 -5.76
C PRO A 75 0.09 8.81 -6.92
N VAL A 76 0.28 7.98 -7.93
CA VAL A 76 -0.70 7.78 -9.00
C VAL A 76 -1.88 6.97 -8.44
N GLU A 77 -3.11 7.38 -8.74
CA GLU A 77 -4.28 6.61 -8.31
C GLU A 77 -4.41 5.29 -9.06
N CYS A 78 -4.78 4.24 -8.32
CA CYS A 78 -5.12 2.96 -8.92
C CYS A 78 -6.29 3.12 -9.89
N LEU A 79 -6.08 2.72 -11.15
CA LEU A 79 -7.08 2.80 -12.22
C LEU A 79 -8.38 2.06 -11.93
N VAL A 80 -8.34 1.07 -11.02
CA VAL A 80 -9.47 0.21 -10.64
C VAL A 80 -10.19 0.71 -9.38
N CYS A 81 -9.55 1.56 -8.57
CA CYS A 81 -10.14 2.04 -7.29
C CYS A 81 -11.11 3.22 -7.45
N LYS A 82 -11.50 3.57 -8.69
CA LYS A 82 -12.36 4.72 -8.98
C LYS A 82 -13.69 4.61 -8.22
#